data_AF-A0AAV5SQB8-F1
#
_entry.id   AF-A0AAV5SQB8-F1
#
_cell.length_a   1.000
_cell.length_b   1.000
_cell.length_c   1.000
_cell.angle_alpha   90.00
_cell.angle_beta   90.00
_cell.angle_gamma   90.00
#
_symmetry.space_group_name_H-M   'P 1'
#
loop_
_entity.id
_entity.type
_entity.pdbx_description
1 polymer ?
#
loop_
_entity_poly.entity_id
_entity_poly.type
_entity_poly.pdbx_seq_one_letter_code
_entity_poly.pdbx_strand_id
1 'polypeptide(L)' 'VPGSLTEEQQMVFDTVVNAVLNETSACFFLQAPGGCGKTYLYRKIDSDLRSSGLRVVNVASTGIASTLLH' A
#
# COMPACT_ATOMS: atom_id res chain seq x y z
N VAL A 1 16.58 -6.41 -8.30
CA VAL A 1 16.77 -5.00 -7.87
C VAL A 1 15.66 -4.71 -6.87
N PRO A 2 15.90 -4.10 -5.70
CA PRO A 2 14.82 -3.45 -4.96
C PRO A 2 14.41 -2.25 -5.81
N GLY A 3 13.62 -2.53 -6.85
CA GLY A 3 13.50 -1.72 -8.04
C GLY A 3 12.17 -1.01 -8.04
N SER A 4 12.20 0.25 -8.46
CA SER A 4 11.10 1.15 -8.81
C SER A 4 9.73 0.49 -8.93
N LEU A 5 8.70 1.15 -8.38
CA LEU A 5 7.32 0.85 -8.73
C LEU A 5 7.17 0.89 -10.25
N THR A 6 6.33 -0.01 -10.80
CA THR A 6 5.87 0.14 -12.19
C THR A 6 5.01 1.39 -12.30
N GLU A 7 4.74 1.87 -13.51
CA GLU A 7 3.90 3.05 -13.71
C GLU A 7 2.50 2.88 -13.07
N GLU A 8 1.91 1.68 -13.17
CA GLU A 8 0.61 1.40 -12.56
C GLU A 8 0.68 1.32 -11.04
N GLN A 9 1.75 0.74 -10.49
CA GLN A 9 1.96 0.70 -9.04
C GLN A 9 2.23 2.11 -8.49
N GLN A 10 2.95 2.94 -9.24
CA GLN A 10 3.21 4.34 -8.90
C GLN A 10 1.89 5.13 -8.90
N MET A 11 1.04 4.96 -9.91
CA MET A 11 -0.28 5.58 -9.95
C MET A 11 -1.12 5.24 -8.72
N VAL A 12 -1.18 3.95 -8.34
CA VAL A 12 -1.93 3.53 -7.15
C VAL A 12 -1.30 4.10 -5.87
N PHE A 13 0.02 4.05 -5.76
CA PHE A 13 0.76 4.62 -4.63
C PHE A 13 0.45 6.11 -4.46
N ASP A 14 0.60 6.89 -5.53
CA ASP A 14 0.35 8.34 -5.51
C ASP A 14 -1.12 8.63 -5.18
N THR A 15 -2.05 7.87 -5.74
CA THR A 15 -3.49 8.05 -5.47
C THR A 15 -3.80 7.87 -3.98
N VAL A 16 -3.29 6.80 -3.36
CA VAL A 16 -3.55 6.49 -1.95
C VAL A 16 -2.83 7.48 -1.04
N VAL A 17 -1.54 7.74 -1.28
CA VAL A 17 -0.74 8.64 -0.44
C VAL A 17 -1.29 10.06 -0.51
N ASN A 18 -1.62 10.57 -1.70
CA ASN A 18 -2.21 11.90 -1.83
C ASN A 18 -3.58 12.00 -1.14
N ALA A 19 -4.43 10.96 -1.21
CA ALA A 19 -5.69 10.97 -0.48
C ALA A 19 -5.47 11.08 1.04
N VAL A 20 -4.48 10.38 1.59
CA VAL A 20 -4.14 10.45 3.02
C VAL A 20 -3.56 11.81 3.39
N LEU A 21 -2.60 12.33 2.62
CA LEU A 21 -1.95 13.62 2.91
C LEU A 21 -2.89 14.82 2.78
N ASN A 22 -3.92 14.72 1.93
CA ASN A 22 -4.96 15.74 1.81
C ASN A 22 -6.16 15.48 2.73
N GLU A 23 -6.02 14.58 3.71
CA GLU A 23 -7.06 14.22 4.69
C GLU A 23 -8.41 13.85 4.03
N THR A 24 -8.35 13.29 2.81
CA THR A 24 -9.53 12.91 2.05
C THR A 24 -10.06 11.58 2.56
N SER A 25 -11.32 11.59 3.00
CA SER A 25 -12.02 10.37 3.37
C SER A 25 -12.31 9.52 2.13
N ALA A 26 -11.63 8.39 1.98
CA ALA A 26 -11.75 7.50 0.83
C ALA A 26 -11.59 6.02 1.20
N CYS A 27 -12.15 5.14 0.37
CA CYS A 27 -11.97 3.69 0.45
C CYS A 27 -11.51 3.17 -0.92
N PHE A 28 -10.39 2.45 -0.96
CA PHE A 28 -9.79 1.94 -2.18
C PHE A 28 -9.79 0.41 -2.22
N PHE A 29 -10.08 -0.15 -3.39
CA PHE A 29 -9.98 -1.59 -3.64
C PHE A 29 -8.92 -1.85 -4.71
N LEU A 30 -7.84 -2.54 -4.35
CA LEU A 30 -6.80 -2.93 -5.30
C LEU A 30 -7.07 -4.34 -5.84
N GLN A 31 -7.57 -4.41 -7.07
CA GLN A 31 -7.77 -5.66 -7.79
C GLN A 31 -6.64 -5.88 -8.79
N ALA A 32 -5.95 -7.02 -8.71
CA ALA A 32 -4.97 -7.43 -9.70
C ALA A 32 -4.84 -8.96 -9.71
N PRO A 33 -4.39 -9.57 -10.82
CA PRO A 33 -4.04 -10.99 -10.86
C PRO A 33 -3.04 -11.43 -9.77
N GLY A 34 -2.92 -12.73 -9.57
CA GLY A 34 -1.86 -13.31 -8.74
C GLY A 34 -0.49 -12.92 -9.28
N GLY A 35 0.47 -12.62 -8.39
CA GLY A 35 1.84 -12.28 -8.78
C GLY A 35 2.10 -10.81 -9.14
N CYS A 36 1.09 -9.94 -9.23
CA CYS A 36 1.28 -8.52 -9.59
C CYS A 36 1.84 -7.62 -8.47
N GLY A 37 2.42 -8.19 -7.40
CA GLY A 37 3.07 -7.41 -6.35
C GLY A 37 2.14 -6.59 -5.44
N LYS A 38 0.84 -6.91 -5.33
CA LYS A 38 -0.10 -6.20 -4.42
C LYS A 38 0.44 -6.07 -2.99
N THR A 39 0.97 -7.16 -2.43
CA THR A 39 1.59 -7.18 -1.10
C THR A 39 2.82 -6.26 -1.01
N TYR A 40 3.61 -6.17 -2.08
CA TYR A 40 4.74 -5.24 -2.12
C TYR A 40 4.24 -3.79 -2.10
N LEU A 41 3.21 -3.47 -2.87
CA LEU A 41 2.61 -2.14 -2.91
C LEU A 41 2.03 -1.73 -1.56
N TYR A 42 1.28 -2.61 -0.87
CA TYR A 42 0.78 -2.33 0.47
C TYR A 42 1.89 -2.03 1.47
N ARG A 43 2.99 -2.80 1.45
CA ARG A 43 4.15 -2.53 2.31
C ARG A 43 4.84 -1.22 1.98
N LYS A 44 4.94 -0.86 0.70
CA LYS A 44 5.53 0.42 0.29
C LYS A 44 4.69 1.59 0.80
N ILE A 45 3.36 1.53 0.68
CA ILE A 45 2.44 2.55 1.20
C ILE A 45 2.57 2.65 2.73
N ASP A 46 2.51 1.52 3.45
CA ASP A 46 2.63 1.51 4.90
C ASP A 46 3.97 2.12 5.37
N SER A 47 5.09 1.68 4.78
CA SER A 47 6.42 2.21 5.11
C SER A 47 6.53 3.71 4.86
N ASP A 48 5.94 4.21 3.77
CA ASP A 48 6.02 5.62 3.39
C ASP A 48 5.22 6.51 4.35
N LEU A 49 3.98 6.13 4.63
CA LEU A 49 3.10 6.83 5.57
C LEU A 49 3.67 6.79 6.99
N ARG A 50 4.18 5.64 7.46
CA ARG A 50 4.85 5.54 8.76
C ARG A 50 6.11 6.40 8.84
N SER A 51 6.92 6.44 7.77
CA SER A 51 8.12 7.29 7.72
C SER A 51 7.78 8.78 7.79
N SER A 52 6.57 9.16 7.36
CA SER A 52 5.99 10.50 7.48
C SER A 52 5.34 10.77 8.85
N GLY A 53 5.48 9.86 9.83
CA GLY A 53 4.95 10.01 11.19
C GLY A 53 3.47 9.66 11.35
N LEU A 54 2.82 9.10 10.32
CA LEU A 54 1.42 8.72 10.38
C LEU A 54 1.22 7.36 11.03
N ARG A 55 0.10 7.20 11.74
CA ARG A 55 -0.31 5.93 12.33
C ARG A 55 -1.09 5.10 11.30
N VAL A 56 -0.51 3.99 10.88
CA VAL A 56 -1.12 3.05 9.93
C VAL A 56 -1.49 1.75 10.66
N VAL A 57 -2.66 1.20 10.36
CA VAL A 57 -3.12 -0.10 10.88
C VAL A 57 -3.28 -1.06 9.71
N ASN A 58 -2.50 -2.13 9.70
CA ASN A 58 -2.59 -3.19 8.71
C ASN A 58 -3.48 -4.31 9.24
N VAL A 59 -4.44 -4.75 8.43
CA VAL A 59 -5.38 -5.83 8.78
C VAL A 59 -5.39 -6.86 7.66
N ALA A 60 -5.33 -8.13 8.03
CA ALA A 60 -5.47 -9.25 7.12
C ALA A 60 -6.44 -10.28 7.71
N SER A 61 -7.32 -10.83 6.86
CA SER A 61 -8.28 -11.86 7.28
C SER A 61 -7.69 -13.26 7.37
N THR A 62 -6.47 -13.48 6.84
CA THR A 62 -5.77 -14.78 6.89
C THR A 62 -4.40 -14.64 7.53
N GLY A 63 -3.99 -15.63 8.33
CA GLY A 63 -2.73 -15.58 9.09
C GLY A 63 -1.49 -15.36 8.22
N ILE A 64 -1.47 -15.92 7.01
CA ILE A 64 -0.34 -15.75 6.07
C ILE A 64 -0.28 -14.30 5.55
N ALA A 65 -1.42 -13.72 5.19
CA ALA A 65 -1.46 -12.34 4.75
C ALA A 65 -1.10 -11.36 5.88
N SER A 66 -1.45 -11.69 7.13
CA SER A 66 -1.03 -10.88 8.29
C SER A 66 0.48 -10.77 8.36
N THR A 67 1.21 -11.89 8.29
CA THR A 67 2.68 -11.91 8.34
C THR A 67 3.35 -11.09 7.22
N LEU A 68 2.66 -10.90 6.09
CA LEU A 68 3.20 -10.23 4.92
C LEU A 68 2.96 -8.70 4.90
N LEU A 69 2.19 -8.17 5.86
CA LEU A 69 1.87 -6.74 5.98
C LEU A 69 2.64 -6.05 7.13
N HIS A 70 3.81 -6.59 7.49
CA HIS A 70 4.71 -6.00 8.48
C HIS A 70 5.95 -5.42 7.81
#